data_AF-A0A522UC41-F1
#
_entry.id   AF-A0A522UC41-F1
#
_cell.length_a   1.000
_cell.length_b   1.000
_cell.length_c   1.000
_cell.angle_alpha   90.00
_cell.angle_beta   90.00
_cell.angle_gamma   90.00
#
_symmetry.space_group_name_H-M   'P 1'
#
loop_
_entity.id
_entity.type
_entity.pdbx_description
1 polymer ?
#
loop_
_entity_poly.entity_id
_entity_poly.type
_entity_poly.pdbx_seq_one_letter_code
_entity_poly.pdbx_strand_id
1 'polypeptide(L)'
;MNDYWGVPEQEYELSLLQFAKKELSEMGYIVLSEMVEVCSGAGAMTLSALLKKKEGFRFGLYIHDGPKHRKTRGPPIIWMLKVLPEMNTAQDLRDFILNHPHDFSILLAPENTMMKDRKEAKLKKIYLLLYNSKMKDLYDTDLSSAAEVLRERLRKVIELRS
;
A
#
# COMPACT_ATOMS: atom_id res chain seq x y z
N MET A 1 19.39 -2.48 16.63
CA MET A 1 19.55 -3.75 15.91
C MET A 1 18.29 -3.92 15.06
N ASN A 2 18.44 -3.65 13.75
CA ASN A 2 17.50 -3.69 12.61
C ASN A 2 16.06 -3.20 12.81
N ASP A 3 15.89 -1.87 12.72
CA ASP A 3 14.62 -1.29 12.32
C ASP A 3 14.33 -1.66 10.87
N TYR A 4 13.15 -2.24 10.66
CA TYR A 4 12.68 -2.89 9.44
C TYR A 4 12.31 -1.87 8.35
N TRP A 5 13.28 -1.02 7.98
CA TRP A 5 13.22 -0.06 6.87
C TRP A 5 14.06 -0.49 5.67
N GLY A 6 14.38 -1.79 5.59
CA GLY A 6 15.22 -2.34 4.53
C GLY A 6 14.70 -1.98 3.15
N VAL A 7 15.61 -1.50 2.30
CA VAL A 7 15.43 -1.39 0.85
C VAL A 7 14.88 -2.73 0.36
N PRO A 8 13.79 -2.77 -0.41
CA PRO A 8 13.26 -4.03 -0.91
C PRO A 8 14.35 -4.77 -1.68
N GLU A 9 14.49 -6.09 -1.46
CA GLU A 9 15.42 -6.91 -2.23
C GLU A 9 15.11 -6.87 -3.74
N GLN A 10 13.87 -6.49 -4.09
CA GLN A 10 13.45 -6.29 -5.47
C GLN A 10 12.23 -5.34 -5.54
N GLU A 11 12.29 -4.32 -6.38
CA GLU A 11 11.15 -3.48 -6.74
C GLU A 11 10.34 -4.19 -7.85
N TYR A 12 9.01 -4.19 -7.73
CA TYR A 12 8.14 -4.80 -8.72
C TYR A 12 7.13 -3.77 -9.24
N GLU A 13 6.98 -3.67 -10.56
CA GLU A 13 5.87 -2.96 -11.19
C GLU A 13 4.56 -3.74 -10.97
N LEU A 14 4.00 -3.61 -9.77
CA LEU A 14 2.76 -4.26 -9.36
C LEU A 14 1.72 -3.18 -9.07
N SER A 15 0.57 -3.29 -9.72
CA SER A 15 -0.62 -2.53 -9.32
C SER A 15 -1.58 -3.44 -8.55
N LEU A 16 -1.74 -3.21 -7.25
CA LEU A 16 -2.68 -3.92 -6.41
C LEU A 16 -4.04 -3.21 -6.37
N LEU A 17 -4.07 -1.86 -6.41
CA LEU A 17 -5.31 -1.10 -6.30
C LEU A 17 -6.21 -1.26 -7.52
N GLN A 18 -5.69 -1.70 -8.67
CA GLN A 18 -6.50 -2.03 -9.85
C GLN A 18 -7.59 -3.08 -9.57
N PHE A 19 -7.41 -3.98 -8.60
CA PHE A 19 -8.43 -4.97 -8.24
C PHE A 19 -9.58 -4.40 -7.43
N ALA A 20 -9.33 -3.29 -6.75
CA ALA A 20 -10.35 -2.55 -6.02
C ALA A 20 -10.81 -1.31 -6.82
N LYS A 21 -10.54 -1.24 -8.14
CA LYS A 21 -10.82 -0.04 -8.96
C LYS A 21 -12.30 0.34 -8.92
N LYS A 22 -13.20 -0.65 -8.95
CA LYS A 22 -14.65 -0.40 -8.90
C LYS A 22 -15.04 0.18 -7.54
N GLU A 23 -14.63 -0.47 -6.47
CA GLU A 23 -14.90 -0.08 -5.08
C GLU A 23 -14.31 1.31 -4.79
N LEU A 24 -13.06 1.57 -5.20
CA LEU A 24 -12.42 2.89 -5.08
C LEU A 24 -13.20 3.96 -5.84
N SER A 25 -13.63 3.68 -7.08
CA SER A 25 -14.40 4.61 -7.90
C SER A 25 -15.77 4.93 -7.30
N GLU A 26 -16.48 3.92 -6.80
CA GLU A 26 -17.77 4.06 -6.09
C GLU A 26 -17.61 4.88 -4.80
N MET A 27 -16.47 4.74 -4.13
CA MET A 27 -16.11 5.55 -2.96
C MET A 27 -15.61 6.97 -3.31
N GLY A 28 -15.51 7.29 -4.61
CA GLY A 28 -15.12 8.59 -5.12
C GLY A 28 -13.60 8.81 -5.18
N TYR A 29 -12.80 7.75 -5.14
CA TYR A 29 -11.35 7.78 -5.24
C TYR A 29 -10.87 7.43 -6.65
N ILE A 30 -9.79 8.08 -7.06
CA ILE A 30 -9.07 7.87 -8.31
C ILE A 30 -7.61 7.60 -7.92
N VAL A 31 -7.05 6.49 -8.39
CA VAL A 31 -5.63 6.17 -8.21
C VAL A 31 -4.85 6.93 -9.27
N LEU A 32 -3.87 7.75 -8.86
CA LEU A 32 -3.02 8.51 -9.76
C LEU A 32 -1.71 7.78 -10.05
N SER A 33 -1.13 7.17 -9.02
CA SER A 33 0.12 6.42 -9.07
C SER A 33 0.15 5.46 -7.88
N GLU A 34 0.77 4.31 -8.05
CA GLU A 34 0.98 3.33 -6.98
C GLU A 34 2.32 2.63 -7.15
N MET A 35 2.83 2.13 -6.03
CA MET A 35 4.03 1.32 -5.92
C MET A 35 3.78 0.26 -4.84
N VAL A 36 4.11 -0.99 -5.14
CA VAL A 36 3.94 -2.11 -4.22
C VAL A 36 5.27 -2.83 -4.08
N GLU A 37 5.73 -2.95 -2.84
CA GLU A 37 6.99 -3.59 -2.48
C GLU A 37 6.67 -4.81 -1.62
N VAL A 38 7.30 -5.94 -1.94
CA VAL A 38 7.15 -7.19 -1.19
C VAL A 38 8.52 -7.63 -0.73
N CYS A 39 8.72 -7.71 0.59
CA CYS A 39 9.93 -8.26 1.18
C CYS A 39 9.70 -9.75 1.46
N SER A 40 10.07 -10.59 0.49
CA SER A 40 9.82 -12.04 0.48
C SER A 40 10.44 -12.77 1.67
N GLY A 41 11.68 -12.44 2.05
CA GLY A 41 12.35 -13.05 3.21
C GLY A 41 11.67 -12.76 4.56
N ALA A 42 10.82 -11.74 4.62
CA ALA A 42 10.10 -11.31 5.82
C ALA A 42 8.59 -11.64 5.78
N GLY A 43 8.04 -11.88 4.59
CA GLY A 43 6.59 -11.96 4.39
C GLY A 43 5.88 -10.64 4.71
N ALA A 44 6.53 -9.51 4.39
CA ALA A 44 6.00 -8.16 4.59
C ALA A 44 5.69 -7.49 3.23
N MET A 45 4.66 -6.65 3.19
CA MET A 45 4.30 -5.87 2.01
C MET A 45 4.09 -4.41 2.38
N THR A 46 4.59 -3.51 1.53
CA THR A 46 4.32 -2.08 1.61
C THR A 46 3.64 -1.63 0.32
N LEU A 47 2.61 -0.79 0.43
CA LEU A 47 1.97 -0.12 -0.69
C LEU A 47 2.00 1.38 -0.44
N SER A 48 2.59 2.11 -1.38
CA SER A 48 2.56 3.57 -1.43
C SER A 48 1.75 3.98 -2.65
N ALA A 49 0.80 4.89 -2.49
CA ALA A 49 -0.02 5.36 -3.60
C ALA A 49 -0.41 6.83 -3.46
N LEU A 50 -0.56 7.51 -4.58
CA LEU A 50 -1.18 8.82 -4.63
C LEU A 50 -2.61 8.67 -5.15
N LEU A 51 -3.58 9.11 -4.35
CA LEU A 51 -4.99 9.07 -4.68
C LEU A 51 -5.55 10.48 -4.74
N LYS A 52 -6.60 10.64 -5.53
CA LYS A 52 -7.38 11.86 -5.65
C LYS A 52 -8.84 11.56 -5.42
N LYS A 53 -9.52 12.40 -4.66
CA LYS A 53 -10.99 12.43 -4.62
C LYS A 53 -11.55 13.16 -5.83
N LYS A 54 -12.74 12.78 -6.28
CA LYS A 54 -13.48 13.51 -7.34
C LYS A 54 -13.60 15.02 -7.06
N GLU A 55 -13.72 15.40 -5.78
CA GLU A 55 -13.78 16.79 -5.30
C GLU A 55 -12.45 17.57 -5.42
N GLY A 56 -11.37 16.96 -5.94
CA GLY A 56 -10.09 17.62 -6.20
C GLY A 56 -9.00 17.35 -5.17
N PHE A 57 -9.34 16.86 -3.98
CA PHE A 57 -8.39 16.63 -2.90
C PHE A 57 -7.46 15.43 -3.17
N ARG A 58 -6.14 15.69 -3.18
CA ARG A 58 -5.07 14.71 -3.39
C ARG A 58 -4.45 14.28 -2.05
N PHE A 59 -4.13 13.00 -1.89
CA PHE A 59 -3.48 12.46 -0.70
C PHE A 59 -2.63 11.24 -1.00
N GLY A 60 -1.69 10.96 -0.09
CA GLY A 60 -0.88 9.76 -0.07
C GLY A 60 -1.57 8.68 0.74
N LEU A 61 -1.53 7.45 0.24
CA LEU A 61 -1.91 6.25 0.96
C LEU A 61 -0.64 5.46 1.21
N TYR A 62 -0.36 5.20 2.47
CA TYR A 62 0.68 4.28 2.89
C TYR A 62 0.04 3.09 3.60
N ILE A 63 0.35 1.89 3.14
CA ILE A 63 -0.03 0.65 3.80
C ILE A 63 1.24 -0.13 4.07
N HIS A 64 1.44 -0.54 5.32
CA HIS A 64 2.48 -1.48 5.67
C HIS A 64 1.87 -2.67 6.40
N ASP A 65 1.97 -3.83 5.77
CA ASP A 65 1.53 -5.11 6.30
C ASP A 65 2.78 -5.92 6.65
N GLY A 66 3.21 -5.77 7.91
CA GLY A 66 4.48 -6.27 8.42
C GLY A 66 4.61 -7.79 8.49
N PRO A 67 5.80 -8.28 8.85
CA PRO A 67 6.10 -9.70 8.92
C PRO A 67 5.30 -10.43 10.01
N LYS A 68 5.14 -11.74 9.86
CA LYS A 68 4.48 -12.61 10.85
C LYS A 68 5.41 -12.83 12.05
N HIS A 69 5.18 -12.15 13.17
CA HIS A 69 5.93 -12.40 14.40
C HIS A 69 5.25 -13.51 15.22
N ARG A 70 5.98 -14.58 15.58
CA ARG A 70 5.52 -15.62 16.54
C ARG A 70 4.10 -16.18 16.26
N LYS A 71 3.81 -16.49 15.00
CA LYS A 71 2.52 -17.05 14.51
C LYS A 71 1.32 -16.09 14.52
N THR A 72 1.46 -14.84 14.94
CA THR A 72 0.40 -13.82 14.83
C THR A 72 0.87 -12.64 13.99
N ARG A 73 -0.01 -12.12 13.15
CA ARG A 73 0.25 -10.91 12.36
C ARG A 73 -0.32 -9.73 13.13
N GLY A 74 0.49 -8.68 13.32
CA GLY A 74 -0.03 -7.40 13.81
C GLY A 74 -1.04 -6.82 12.82
N PRO A 75 -1.93 -5.90 13.23
CA PRO A 75 -2.78 -5.21 12.28
C PRO A 75 -1.91 -4.44 11.26
N PRO A 76 -2.32 -4.36 9.99
CA PRO A 76 -1.63 -3.54 9.01
C PRO A 76 -1.66 -2.07 9.46
N ILE A 77 -0.57 -1.36 9.22
CA ILE A 77 -0.52 0.09 9.34
C ILE A 77 -1.13 0.66 8.06
N ILE A 78 -2.11 1.54 8.19
CA ILE A 78 -2.74 2.23 7.06
C ILE A 78 -2.79 3.70 7.42
N TRP A 79 -2.08 4.52 6.65
CA TRP A 79 -2.02 5.96 6.84
C TRP A 79 -2.46 6.72 5.61
N MET A 80 -3.32 7.70 5.87
CA MET A 80 -3.66 8.74 4.93
C MET A 80 -2.75 9.95 5.18
N LEU A 81 -1.87 10.23 4.22
CA LEU A 81 -0.81 11.22 4.30
C LEU A 81 -1.14 12.44 3.45
N LYS A 82 -0.76 13.63 3.94
CA LYS A 82 -0.70 14.85 3.11
C LYS A 82 0.34 14.65 2.01
N VAL A 83 0.06 15.20 0.84
CA VAL A 83 0.98 15.20 -0.30
C VAL A 83 1.59 16.59 -0.41
N LEU A 84 2.91 16.65 -0.41
CA LEU A 84 3.65 17.89 -0.62
C LEU A 84 3.58 18.30 -2.10
N PRO A 85 3.67 19.61 -2.43
CA PRO A 85 3.57 20.09 -3.82
C PRO A 85 4.50 19.39 -4.81
N GLU A 86 5.70 19.02 -4.37
CA GLU A 86 6.74 18.34 -5.13
C GLU A 86 6.44 16.84 -5.38
N MET A 87 5.56 16.24 -4.59
CA MET A 87 5.24 14.80 -4.69
C MET A 87 4.20 14.54 -5.77
N ASN A 88 4.66 14.04 -6.90
CA ASN A 88 3.85 13.81 -8.09
C ASN A 88 3.58 12.33 -8.38
N THR A 89 4.36 11.44 -7.80
CA THR A 89 4.29 10.00 -8.01
C THR A 89 4.29 9.24 -6.68
N ALA A 90 3.92 7.95 -6.72
CA ALA A 90 4.08 7.08 -5.57
C ALA A 90 5.56 6.92 -5.16
N GLN A 91 6.48 7.04 -6.11
CA GLN A 91 7.93 7.03 -5.86
C GLN A 91 8.34 8.23 -4.99
N ASP A 92 7.87 9.44 -5.31
CA ASP A 92 8.23 10.64 -4.50
C ASP A 92 7.77 10.49 -3.04
N LEU A 93 6.57 9.92 -2.83
CA LEU A 93 6.07 9.61 -1.48
C LEU A 93 6.95 8.55 -0.80
N ARG A 94 7.33 7.51 -1.54
CA ARG A 94 8.16 6.42 -1.04
C ARG A 94 9.54 6.92 -0.61
N ASP A 95 10.18 7.73 -1.45
CA ASP A 95 11.50 8.31 -1.20
C ASP A 95 11.46 9.22 0.03
N PHE A 96 10.40 10.01 0.19
CA PHE A 96 10.23 10.81 1.39
C PHE A 96 10.14 9.96 2.65
N ILE A 97 9.37 8.88 2.62
CA ILE A 97 9.22 7.94 3.75
C ILE A 97 10.58 7.30 4.10
N LEU A 98 11.37 6.91 3.08
CA LEU A 98 12.72 6.36 3.29
C LEU A 98 13.68 7.36 3.93
N ASN A 99 13.56 8.63 3.55
CA ASN A 99 14.39 9.70 4.11
C ASN A 99 13.92 10.17 5.50
N HIS A 100 12.68 9.82 5.90
CA HIS A 100 12.07 10.24 7.17
C HIS A 100 11.39 9.06 7.91
N PRO A 101 12.09 7.94 8.14
CA PRO A 101 11.46 6.69 8.57
C PRO A 101 10.78 6.78 9.94
N HIS A 102 11.20 7.70 10.79
CA HIS A 102 10.72 7.80 12.18
C HIS A 102 9.59 8.82 12.37
N ASP A 103 9.42 9.79 11.46
CA ASP A 103 8.55 10.95 11.66
C ASP A 103 7.69 11.32 10.44
N PHE A 104 7.80 10.62 9.30
CA PHE A 104 7.00 10.94 8.11
C PHE A 104 5.49 10.98 8.37
N SER A 105 4.97 10.14 9.27
CA SER A 105 3.55 10.10 9.60
C SER A 105 3.06 11.33 10.36
N ILE A 106 3.99 12.03 11.02
CA ILE A 106 3.77 13.31 11.70
C ILE A 106 3.97 14.44 10.69
N LEU A 107 5.06 14.41 9.92
CA LEU A 107 5.39 15.44 8.91
C LEU A 107 4.32 15.54 7.82
N LEU A 108 3.75 14.39 7.42
CA LEU A 108 2.70 14.29 6.43
C LEU A 108 1.32 14.07 7.07
N ALA A 109 1.13 14.51 8.31
CA ALA A 109 -0.19 14.43 8.95
C ALA A 109 -1.22 15.27 8.16
N PRO A 110 -2.45 14.76 7.96
CA PRO A 110 -3.48 15.52 7.27
C PRO A 110 -4.04 16.64 8.16
N GLU A 111 -4.45 17.75 7.55
CA GLU A 111 -4.92 18.95 8.23
C GLU A 111 -6.22 18.76 9.07
N ASN A 112 -6.99 17.70 8.81
CA ASN A 112 -8.21 17.38 9.56
C ASN A 112 -8.23 15.91 10.01
N THR A 113 -7.94 15.69 11.29
CA THR A 113 -7.79 14.36 11.92
C THR A 113 -9.11 13.60 12.05
N MET A 114 -10.23 14.25 12.37
CA MET A 114 -11.53 13.55 12.44
C MET A 114 -11.98 13.01 11.08
N MET A 115 -11.74 13.78 10.01
CA MET A 115 -12.04 13.34 8.65
C MET A 115 -11.04 12.29 8.15
N LYS A 116 -9.80 12.28 8.67
CA LYS A 116 -8.80 11.23 8.43
C LYS A 116 -9.31 9.88 8.95
N ASP A 117 -9.70 9.77 10.21
CA ASP A 117 -10.07 8.48 10.83
C ASP A 117 -11.20 7.77 10.05
N ARG A 118 -12.22 8.52 9.64
CA ARG A 118 -13.32 7.98 8.80
C ARG A 118 -12.84 7.49 7.43
N LYS A 119 -11.88 8.19 6.82
CA LYS A 119 -11.31 7.82 5.51
C LYS A 119 -10.37 6.62 5.65
N GLU A 120 -9.57 6.55 6.70
CA GLU A 120 -8.72 5.40 6.99
C GLU A 120 -9.55 4.15 7.26
N ALA A 121 -10.68 4.24 7.98
CA ALA A 121 -11.59 3.11 8.15
C ALA A 121 -12.13 2.58 6.80
N LYS A 122 -12.40 3.49 5.85
CA LYS A 122 -12.80 3.15 4.49
C LYS A 122 -11.68 2.46 3.70
N LEU A 123 -10.46 3.01 3.76
CA LEU A 123 -9.29 2.44 3.09
C LEU A 123 -8.88 1.08 3.70
N LYS A 124 -9.09 0.90 5.01
CA LYS A 124 -8.93 -0.39 5.70
C LYS A 124 -9.88 -1.45 5.16
N LYS A 125 -11.12 -1.10 4.78
CA LYS A 125 -12.03 -2.05 4.11
C LYS A 125 -11.51 -2.47 2.74
N ILE A 126 -10.96 -1.53 1.95
CA ILE A 126 -10.33 -1.83 0.67
C ILE A 126 -9.13 -2.76 0.86
N TYR A 127 -8.27 -2.46 1.83
CA TYR A 127 -7.16 -3.32 2.17
C TYR A 127 -7.62 -4.73 2.54
N LEU A 128 -8.64 -4.89 3.40
CA LEU A 128 -9.14 -6.21 3.79
C LEU A 128 -9.71 -7.00 2.60
N LEU A 129 -10.35 -6.31 1.65
CA LEU A 129 -10.82 -6.91 0.41
C LEU A 129 -9.64 -7.41 -0.44
N LEU A 130 -8.61 -6.59 -0.63
CA LEU A 130 -7.39 -6.95 -1.36
C LEU A 130 -6.65 -8.11 -0.67
N TYR A 131 -6.54 -8.04 0.65
CA TYR A 131 -5.91 -9.07 1.47
C TYR A 131 -6.60 -10.41 1.25
N ASN A 132 -7.91 -10.49 1.47
CA ASN A 132 -8.67 -11.74 1.36
C ASN A 132 -8.72 -12.30 -0.07
N SER A 133 -8.65 -11.44 -1.08
CA SER A 133 -8.81 -11.86 -2.48
C SER A 133 -7.51 -12.14 -3.22
N LYS A 134 -6.39 -11.51 -2.82
CA LYS A 134 -5.13 -11.54 -3.58
C LYS A 134 -3.89 -11.87 -2.76
N MET A 135 -3.88 -11.54 -1.46
CA MET A 135 -2.65 -11.57 -0.66
C MET A 135 -2.62 -12.64 0.43
N LYS A 136 -3.78 -13.05 0.96
CA LYS A 136 -3.88 -13.87 2.18
C LYS A 136 -3.02 -15.14 2.11
N ASP A 137 -3.12 -15.85 1.00
CA ASP A 137 -2.40 -17.09 0.75
C ASP A 137 -0.91 -16.90 0.43
N LEU A 138 -0.48 -15.71 -0.01
CA LEU A 138 0.94 -15.34 -0.07
C LEU A 138 1.61 -15.41 1.31
N TYR A 139 0.83 -15.24 2.37
CA TYR A 139 1.31 -15.26 3.76
C TYR A 139 1.01 -16.57 4.50
N ASP A 140 0.05 -17.35 4.01
CA ASP A 140 -0.25 -18.67 4.55
C ASP A 140 0.73 -19.73 4.04
N THR A 141 1.47 -19.43 2.97
CA THR A 141 2.54 -20.26 2.40
C THR A 141 3.91 -19.62 2.74
N ASP A 142 4.86 -20.40 3.24
CA ASP A 142 6.14 -19.95 3.80
C ASP A 142 7.13 -19.55 2.68
N LEU A 143 6.77 -18.55 1.88
CA LEU A 143 7.36 -18.36 0.55
C LEU A 143 8.34 -17.18 0.47
N SER A 144 9.60 -17.55 0.30
CA SER A 144 10.63 -16.77 -0.39
C SER A 144 10.23 -16.30 -1.82
N SER A 145 9.09 -16.76 -2.36
CA SER A 145 8.53 -16.41 -3.68
C SER A 145 7.21 -15.61 -3.64
N ALA A 146 6.80 -15.05 -2.49
CA ALA A 146 5.53 -14.32 -2.36
C ALA A 146 5.35 -13.20 -3.42
N ALA A 147 6.43 -12.51 -3.77
CA ALA A 147 6.42 -11.49 -4.80
C ALA A 147 6.20 -12.05 -6.21
N GLU A 148 6.79 -13.21 -6.52
CA GLU A 148 6.62 -13.90 -7.80
C GLU A 148 5.18 -14.40 -7.97
N VAL A 149 4.61 -15.00 -6.92
CA VAL A 149 3.20 -15.45 -6.92
C VAL A 149 2.24 -14.28 -7.09
N LEU A 150 2.49 -13.15 -6.42
CA LEU A 150 1.69 -11.93 -6.62
C LEU A 150 1.82 -11.43 -8.06
N ARG A 151 3.05 -11.39 -8.60
CA ARG A 151 3.32 -10.96 -9.98
C ARG A 151 2.60 -11.82 -11.02
N GLU A 152 2.61 -13.13 -10.90
CA GLU A 152 1.89 -14.03 -11.80
C GLU A 152 0.38 -13.76 -11.80
N ARG A 153 -0.19 -13.51 -10.62
CA ARG A 153 -1.63 -13.18 -10.50
C ARG A 153 -1.96 -11.85 -11.14
N LEU A 154 -1.06 -10.87 -11.04
CA LEU A 154 -1.23 -9.58 -11.70
C LEU A 154 -1.18 -9.74 -13.22
N ARG A 155 -0.20 -10.52 -13.73
CA ARG A 155 -0.04 -10.78 -15.17
C ARG A 155 -1.24 -11.49 -15.79
N LYS A 156 -1.70 -12.60 -15.18
CA LYS A 156 -2.85 -13.38 -15.71
C LYS A 156 -4.13 -12.55 -15.82
N VAL A 157 -4.30 -11.52 -14.98
CA VAL A 157 -5.50 -10.67 -15.03
C VAL A 157 -5.39 -9.61 -16.14
N ILE A 158 -4.19 -9.15 -16.47
CA ILE A 158 -3.97 -8.27 -17.62
C ILE A 158 -4.31 -9.04 -18.91
N GLU A 159 -3.83 -10.27 -19.04
CA GLU A 159 -4.09 -11.14 -20.21
C GLU A 159 -5.58 -11.50 -20.38
N LEU A 160 -6.35 -11.64 -19.29
CA LEU A 160 -7.80 -11.90 -19.36
C LEU A 160 -8.64 -10.65 -19.68
N ARG A 161 -8.04 -9.46 -19.71
CA ARG A 161 -8.71 -8.17 -19.96
C ARG A 161 -8.30 -7.52 -21.29
N SER A 162 -7.26 -8.04 -21.94
CA SER A 162 -6.83 -7.72 -23.31
C SER A 162 -7.48 -8.66 -24.31
#